data_AF-A0A9D6XBL9-F1
#
_entry.id   AF-A0A9D6XBL9-F1
#
_cell.length_a   1.000
_cell.length_b   1.000
_cell.length_c   1.000
_cell.angle_alpha   90.00
_cell.angle_beta   90.00
_cell.angle_gamma   90.00
#
_symmetry.space_group_name_H-M   'P 1'
#
loop_
_entity.id
_entity.type
_entity.pdbx_description
1 polymer ?
#
loop_
_entity_poly.entity_id
_entity_poly.type
_entity_poly.pdbx_seq_one_letter_code
_entity_poly.pdbx_strand_id
1 'polypeptide(L)'
;MPSDEKAVIRPLGGMEYVYWLMDMAARANFVFVAKIGGRIPFQVLKAAADVVRKASPLLDAAILPSDEHGAVFVKATGHVSVTESNVAEEDFTSSVEDEHHLRFDTETGPLFRVKSVTCGGVQNLVFTFHHSVADGISGSRMVLRFLEAAESIMLNKRPSVSSVADFGPAEKLFPRENTGAGGFLRAMGWMARMNLNKNVLRKYATLPVDVPAPPHERRERFIFTIMEKDAVGALIERAKSENTSLNAVLCAAQLKAISGEFTDGLARGIGHLSLVDLRNRMSPPVPGKAMNVFISTVESFHRVSPETGLWELARQVQEGISGELDRGSHFERFPLLARLIKATKRITPNTYEGSVSLLKQGQMTRPHVSVVSNIGRIEADKGFSSFELTDLFFAIAFSGTALFGSAINSWQGRLHQSFVYAEPCISAHRAQAMACRVCDMLMQS
;
A
#
# COMPACT_ATOMS: atom_id res chain seq x y z
N MET A 1 27.35 -2.30 32.40
CA MET A 1 27.16 -2.89 31.06
C MET A 1 27.13 -1.73 30.09
N PRO A 2 28.00 -1.67 29.07
CA PRO A 2 27.92 -0.58 28.12
C PRO A 2 26.55 -0.66 27.43
N SER A 3 25.85 0.46 27.33
CA SER A 3 24.72 0.59 26.43
C SER A 3 25.26 0.32 25.03
N ASP A 4 24.95 -0.86 24.46
CA ASP A 4 25.28 -1.16 23.07
C ASP A 4 24.55 -0.13 22.19
N GLU A 5 25.27 0.94 21.85
CA GLU A 5 24.79 2.01 21.00
C GLU A 5 24.57 1.40 19.60
N LYS A 6 23.31 1.14 19.25
CA LYS A 6 22.97 0.54 17.96
C LYS A 6 23.50 1.43 16.84
N ALA A 7 24.27 0.86 15.91
CA ALA A 7 24.86 1.60 14.80
C ALA A 7 23.76 2.30 13.98
N VAL A 8 23.81 3.63 13.96
CA VAL A 8 22.85 4.46 13.22
C VAL A 8 23.08 4.30 11.72
N ILE A 9 22.01 3.99 10.98
CA ILE A 9 22.02 3.91 9.52
C ILE A 9 21.79 5.32 8.94
N ARG A 10 20.65 5.94 9.27
CA ARG A 10 20.31 7.33 8.92
C ARG A 10 19.00 7.80 9.59
N PRO A 11 18.72 9.11 9.62
CA PRO A 11 17.38 9.62 9.92
C PRO A 11 16.30 9.08 8.97
N LEU A 12 15.07 8.97 9.50
CA LEU A 12 13.89 8.70 8.66
C LEU A 12 13.62 9.90 7.76
N GLY A 13 13.30 9.62 6.50
CA GLY A 13 12.68 10.54 5.55
C GLY A 13 11.32 11.03 6.05
N GLY A 14 10.75 12.01 5.37
CA GLY A 14 9.46 12.55 5.75
C GLY A 14 8.35 11.50 5.66
N MET A 15 8.24 10.84 4.50
CA MET A 15 7.23 9.82 4.23
C MET A 15 7.42 8.58 5.12
N GLU A 16 8.65 8.10 5.29
CA GLU A 16 8.98 6.99 6.19
C GLU A 16 8.55 7.29 7.64
N TYR A 17 8.75 8.54 8.09
CA TYR A 17 8.36 9.00 9.43
C TYR A 17 6.85 9.04 9.61
N VAL A 18 6.10 9.50 8.62
CA VAL A 18 4.63 9.51 8.66
C VAL A 18 4.08 8.10 8.79
N TYR A 19 4.64 7.13 8.05
CA TYR A 19 4.23 5.74 8.18
C TYR A 19 4.57 5.14 9.55
N TRP A 20 5.75 5.43 10.10
CA TRP A 20 6.12 4.97 11.44
C TRP A 20 5.18 5.51 12.50
N LEU A 21 4.86 6.80 12.42
CA LEU A 21 3.92 7.41 13.35
C LEU A 21 2.51 6.85 13.15
N MET A 22 2.00 6.76 11.91
CA MET A 22 0.66 6.23 11.63
C MET A 22 0.48 4.79 12.09
N ASP A 23 1.52 3.95 11.97
CA ASP A 23 1.49 2.55 12.40
C ASP A 23 1.13 2.39 13.88
N MET A 24 1.58 3.34 14.72
CA MET A 24 1.30 3.34 16.15
C MET A 24 -0.21 3.33 16.47
N ALA A 25 -1.08 3.85 15.62
CA ALA A 25 -2.53 3.83 15.85
C ALA A 25 -3.29 3.02 14.79
N ALA A 26 -2.94 3.14 13.51
CA ALA A 26 -3.70 2.54 12.40
C ALA A 26 -3.23 1.15 11.95
N ARG A 27 -2.11 0.62 12.47
CA ARG A 27 -1.48 -0.65 12.02
C ARG A 27 -1.25 -0.62 10.50
N ALA A 28 -0.30 0.20 10.08
CA ALA A 28 0.00 0.51 8.68
C ALA A 28 0.98 -0.49 8.06
N ASN A 29 0.85 -1.78 8.37
CA ASN A 29 1.59 -2.81 7.66
C ASN A 29 0.98 -3.06 6.28
N PHE A 30 1.72 -3.71 5.40
CA PHE A 30 1.17 -4.31 4.20
C PHE A 30 1.65 -5.75 4.06
N VAL A 31 0.86 -6.54 3.33
CA VAL A 31 1.13 -7.95 3.12
C VAL A 31 1.15 -8.32 1.64
N PHE A 32 1.99 -9.29 1.32
CA PHE A 32 1.90 -10.08 0.09
C PHE A 32 1.53 -11.51 0.45
N VAL A 33 0.64 -12.12 -0.33
CA VAL A 33 0.24 -13.52 -0.16
C VAL A 33 0.63 -14.29 -1.41
N ALA A 34 1.66 -15.11 -1.30
CA ALA A 34 2.19 -15.93 -2.39
C ALA A 34 1.67 -17.37 -2.24
N LYS A 35 0.84 -17.83 -3.17
CA LYS A 35 0.37 -19.22 -3.22
C LYS A 35 1.40 -20.08 -3.94
N ILE A 36 1.83 -21.15 -3.28
CA ILE A 36 2.91 -22.01 -3.75
C ILE A 36 2.33 -23.34 -4.22
N GLY A 37 2.55 -23.65 -5.51
CA GLY A 37 2.41 -25.00 -6.05
C GLY A 37 3.62 -25.84 -5.65
N GLY A 38 3.38 -26.93 -4.92
CA GLY A 38 4.44 -27.71 -4.27
C GLY A 38 4.69 -27.26 -2.83
N ARG A 39 5.92 -27.41 -2.34
CA ARG A 39 6.29 -27.08 -0.95
C ARG A 39 7.72 -26.58 -0.84
N ILE A 40 7.88 -25.43 -0.18
CA ILE A 40 9.18 -24.91 0.25
C ILE A 40 9.39 -25.33 1.72
N PRO A 41 10.44 -26.13 2.03
CA PRO A 41 10.71 -26.56 3.39
C PRO A 41 10.97 -25.39 4.34
N PHE A 42 10.51 -25.50 5.59
CA PHE A 42 10.66 -24.45 6.60
C PHE A 42 12.10 -23.94 6.80
N GLN A 43 13.08 -24.85 6.76
CA GLN A 43 14.49 -24.48 6.89
C GLN A 43 14.99 -23.63 5.70
N VAL A 44 14.45 -23.89 4.51
CA VAL A 44 14.70 -23.07 3.32
C VAL A 44 14.09 -21.68 3.49
N LEU A 45 12.86 -21.59 4.03
CA LEU A 45 12.22 -20.30 4.31
C LEU A 45 13.05 -19.45 5.28
N LYS A 46 13.57 -20.05 6.35
CA LYS A 46 14.47 -19.38 7.31
C LYS A 46 15.75 -18.91 6.65
N ALA A 47 16.42 -19.79 5.90
CA ALA A 47 17.66 -19.44 5.22
C ALA A 47 17.45 -18.34 4.16
N ALA A 48 16.35 -18.38 3.41
CA ALA A 48 16.00 -17.35 2.44
C ALA A 48 15.74 -15.99 3.11
N ALA A 49 15.06 -15.97 4.27
CA ALA A 49 14.85 -14.77 5.06
C ALA A 49 16.18 -14.12 5.49
N ASP A 50 17.13 -14.92 5.97
CA ASP A 50 18.45 -14.43 6.40
C ASP A 50 19.29 -13.89 5.24
N VAL A 51 19.17 -14.48 4.05
CA VAL A 51 19.83 -13.99 2.84
C VAL A 51 19.23 -12.64 2.44
N VAL A 52 17.90 -12.56 2.39
CA VAL A 52 17.17 -11.36 1.99
C VAL A 52 17.40 -10.20 2.95
N ARG A 53 17.41 -10.45 4.26
CA ARG A 53 17.74 -9.45 5.29
C ARG A 53 19.02 -8.69 4.95
N LYS A 54 20.04 -9.39 4.46
CA LYS A 54 21.36 -8.82 4.13
C LYS A 54 21.39 -8.08 2.79
N ALA A 55 20.32 -8.14 2.01
CA ALA A 55 20.25 -7.52 0.69
C ALA A 55 20.12 -6.00 0.74
N SER A 56 19.58 -5.42 1.82
CA SER A 56 19.39 -3.98 1.97
C SER A 56 19.57 -3.58 3.44
N PRO A 57 20.26 -2.47 3.73
CA PRO A 57 20.35 -1.95 5.10
C PRO A 57 18.99 -1.75 5.77
N LEU A 58 17.95 -1.35 5.01
CA LEU A 58 16.60 -1.12 5.55
C LEU A 58 15.87 -2.41 5.96
N LEU A 59 16.22 -3.56 5.37
CA LEU A 59 15.68 -4.86 5.79
C LEU A 59 16.42 -5.43 6.99
N ASP A 60 17.52 -4.81 7.38
CA ASP A 60 18.28 -5.12 8.57
C ASP A 60 18.25 -3.95 9.56
N ALA A 61 17.15 -3.18 9.52
CA ALA A 61 16.96 -1.98 10.31
C ALA A 61 15.88 -2.16 11.38
N ALA A 62 16.06 -1.39 12.45
CA ALA A 62 15.08 -1.03 13.47
C ALA A 62 14.90 0.49 13.45
N ILE A 63 13.85 1.00 14.09
CA ILE A 63 13.56 2.44 14.24
C ILE A 63 13.59 2.80 15.72
N LEU A 64 14.37 3.82 16.07
CA LEU A 64 14.39 4.42 17.40
C LEU A 64 13.96 5.89 17.35
N PRO A 65 13.25 6.39 18.36
CA PRO A 65 13.04 7.82 18.54
C PRO A 65 14.36 8.60 18.64
N SER A 66 14.35 9.86 18.19
CA SER A 66 15.50 10.76 18.25
C SER A 66 15.03 12.18 18.58
N ASP A 67 15.64 12.81 19.57
CA ASP A 67 15.30 14.19 19.94
C ASP A 67 15.59 15.17 18.80
N GLU A 68 16.74 15.00 18.14
CA GLU A 68 17.16 15.82 17.01
C GLU A 68 16.31 15.54 15.76
N HIS A 69 16.27 14.30 15.30
CA HIS A 69 15.71 13.95 13.98
C HIS A 69 14.27 13.44 14.02
N GLY A 70 13.68 13.28 15.20
CA GLY A 70 12.38 12.65 15.42
C GLY A 70 12.50 11.14 15.54
N ALA A 71 13.05 10.49 14.51
CA ALA A 71 13.36 9.06 14.52
C ALA A 71 14.51 8.73 13.55
N VAL A 72 15.25 7.66 13.86
CA VAL A 72 16.39 7.17 13.09
C VAL A 72 16.26 5.68 12.80
N PHE A 73 16.71 5.27 11.62
CA PHE A 73 17.00 3.86 11.34
C PHE A 73 18.33 3.50 12.00
N VAL A 74 18.34 2.40 12.73
CA VAL A 74 19.52 1.79 13.34
C VAL A 74 19.62 0.33 12.92
N LYS A 75 20.78 -0.29 13.11
CA LYS A 75 20.92 -1.73 12.88
C LYS A 75 19.96 -2.53 13.76
N ALA A 76 19.21 -3.47 13.15
CA ALA A 76 18.35 -4.39 13.87
C ALA A 76 19.19 -5.35 14.74
N THR A 77 18.72 -5.60 15.95
CA THR A 77 19.30 -6.57 16.88
C THR A 77 18.55 -7.90 16.88
N GLY A 78 17.31 -7.93 16.39
CA GLY A 78 16.52 -9.15 16.26
C GLY A 78 16.84 -9.97 15.01
N HIS A 79 15.99 -10.97 14.75
CA HIS A 79 16.03 -11.83 13.57
C HIS A 79 14.71 -11.75 12.80
N VAL A 80 14.74 -12.06 11.50
CA VAL A 80 13.51 -12.13 10.71
C VAL A 80 12.62 -13.22 11.29
N SER A 81 11.40 -12.87 11.66
CA SER A 81 10.44 -13.85 12.14
C SER A 81 9.95 -14.70 10.96
N VAL A 82 10.13 -16.02 11.06
CA VAL A 82 9.62 -17.01 10.11
C VAL A 82 8.83 -18.06 10.88
N THR A 83 7.53 -18.12 10.65
CA THR A 83 6.61 -19.01 11.37
C THR A 83 5.84 -19.92 10.42
N GLU A 84 5.30 -21.02 10.94
CA GLU A 84 4.46 -21.97 10.21
C GLU A 84 3.17 -22.23 10.98
N SER A 85 2.06 -22.33 10.26
CA SER A 85 0.76 -22.71 10.82
C SER A 85 -0.06 -23.49 9.80
N ASN A 86 -0.85 -24.45 10.29
CA ASN A 86 -1.90 -25.09 9.50
C ASN A 86 -3.25 -24.54 9.97
N VAL A 87 -4.10 -24.14 9.03
CA VAL A 87 -5.43 -23.57 9.32
C VAL A 87 -6.48 -24.22 8.43
N ALA A 88 -7.74 -24.15 8.87
CA ALA A 88 -8.87 -24.51 8.03
C ALA A 88 -8.99 -23.51 6.86
N GLU A 89 -9.66 -23.90 5.78
CA GLU A 89 -9.73 -23.06 4.56
C GLU A 89 -10.52 -21.77 4.82
N GLU A 90 -11.60 -21.87 5.60
CA GLU A 90 -12.43 -20.77 6.07
C GLU A 90 -11.67 -19.75 6.95
N ASP A 91 -10.60 -20.19 7.63
CA ASP A 91 -9.79 -19.36 8.53
C ASP A 91 -8.59 -18.71 7.82
N PHE A 92 -8.34 -19.06 6.56
CA PHE A 92 -7.17 -18.59 5.82
C PHE A 92 -7.08 -17.07 5.77
N THR A 93 -8.16 -16.40 5.35
CA THR A 93 -8.21 -14.94 5.23
C THR A 93 -8.00 -14.27 6.60
N SER A 94 -8.63 -14.79 7.66
CA SER A 94 -8.44 -14.29 9.02
C SER A 94 -6.99 -14.42 9.49
N SER A 95 -6.30 -15.51 9.11
CA SER A 95 -4.87 -15.70 9.40
C SER A 95 -3.97 -14.68 8.70
N VAL A 96 -4.32 -14.24 7.48
CA VAL A 96 -3.63 -13.16 6.75
C VAL A 96 -3.92 -11.81 7.41
N GLU A 97 -5.16 -11.56 7.82
CA GLU A 97 -5.56 -10.34 8.51
C GLU A 97 -4.88 -10.20 9.88
N ASP A 98 -4.85 -11.27 10.69
CA ASP A 98 -4.09 -11.33 11.95
C ASP A 98 -2.63 -10.95 11.73
N GLU A 99 -2.02 -11.51 10.69
CA GLU A 99 -0.64 -11.27 10.32
C GLU A 99 -0.41 -9.82 9.84
N HIS A 100 -1.36 -9.23 9.12
CA HIS A 100 -1.35 -7.82 8.76
C HIS A 100 -1.46 -6.90 9.99
N HIS A 101 -2.31 -7.20 10.97
CA HIS A 101 -2.50 -6.37 12.16
C HIS A 101 -1.43 -6.54 13.24
N LEU A 102 -0.69 -7.64 13.22
CA LEU A 102 0.35 -7.89 14.20
C LEU A 102 1.46 -6.83 14.06
N ARG A 103 1.74 -6.10 15.14
CA ARG A 103 2.70 -5.00 15.11
C ARG A 103 4.14 -5.49 15.02
N PHE A 104 5.01 -4.65 14.49
CA PHE A 104 6.45 -4.86 14.63
C PHE A 104 6.92 -4.26 15.95
N ASP A 105 7.85 -4.94 16.61
CA ASP A 105 8.72 -4.27 17.57
C ASP A 105 9.72 -3.43 16.77
N THR A 106 9.41 -2.14 16.66
CA THR A 106 10.23 -1.23 15.87
C THR A 106 11.61 -1.02 16.48
N GLU A 107 11.79 -1.22 17.79
CA GLU A 107 13.05 -0.95 18.46
C GLU A 107 14.08 -2.05 18.20
N THR A 108 13.67 -3.31 18.09
CA THR A 108 14.58 -4.44 17.85
C THR A 108 14.72 -4.77 16.37
N GLY A 109 13.63 -4.67 15.60
CA GLY A 109 13.55 -5.08 14.19
C GLY A 109 13.99 -6.55 13.96
N PRO A 110 14.20 -6.97 12.70
CA PRO A 110 13.89 -6.31 11.45
C PRO A 110 12.39 -6.01 11.24
N LEU A 111 12.09 -5.12 10.30
CA LEU A 111 10.73 -4.64 10.02
C LEU A 111 10.04 -5.36 8.85
N PHE A 112 10.37 -6.64 8.68
CA PHE A 112 9.66 -7.56 7.81
C PHE A 112 9.64 -8.97 8.42
N ARG A 113 8.65 -9.78 8.06
CA ARG A 113 8.51 -11.17 8.52
C ARG A 113 7.76 -12.03 7.50
N VAL A 114 7.84 -13.35 7.68
CA VAL A 114 7.22 -14.34 6.80
C VAL A 114 6.44 -15.36 7.63
N LYS A 115 5.19 -15.61 7.26
CA LYS A 115 4.37 -16.68 7.83
C LYS A 115 3.99 -17.66 6.72
N SER A 116 4.30 -18.94 6.90
CA SER A 116 3.86 -20.01 6.01
C SER A 116 2.57 -20.61 6.55
N VAL A 117 1.48 -20.39 5.84
CA VAL A 117 0.13 -20.86 6.18
C VAL A 117 -0.26 -21.99 5.24
N THR A 118 -0.46 -23.19 5.77
CA THR A 118 -0.99 -24.30 4.99
C THR A 118 -2.50 -24.41 5.21
N CYS A 119 -3.28 -24.37 4.13
CA CYS A 119 -4.73 -24.56 4.15
C CYS A 119 -5.14 -25.42 2.94
N GLY A 120 -6.03 -26.40 3.13
CA GLY A 120 -6.43 -27.31 2.04
C GLY A 120 -5.28 -28.07 1.38
N GLY A 121 -4.18 -28.32 2.11
CA GLY A 121 -2.96 -28.93 1.56
C GLY A 121 -2.09 -28.00 0.70
N VAL A 122 -2.47 -26.74 0.53
CA VAL A 122 -1.71 -25.73 -0.22
C VAL A 122 -0.91 -24.84 0.72
N GLN A 123 0.36 -24.60 0.41
CA GLN A 123 1.22 -23.68 1.14
C GLN A 123 1.05 -22.26 0.61
N ASN A 124 0.79 -21.31 1.51
CA ASN A 124 0.72 -19.89 1.23
C ASN A 124 1.76 -19.16 2.07
N LEU A 125 2.60 -18.34 1.45
CA LEU A 125 3.57 -17.50 2.15
C LEU A 125 3.02 -16.09 2.28
N VAL A 126 2.81 -15.65 3.52
CA VAL A 126 2.41 -14.29 3.85
C VAL A 126 3.66 -13.50 4.23
N PHE A 127 4.02 -12.51 3.41
CA PHE A 127 5.12 -11.59 3.65
C PHE A 127 4.58 -10.28 4.19
N THR A 128 5.00 -9.88 5.37
CA THR A 128 4.53 -8.66 6.02
C THR A 128 5.66 -7.67 6.13
N PHE A 129 5.38 -6.42 5.81
CA PHE A 129 6.35 -5.32 5.86
C PHE A 129 5.77 -4.13 6.61
N HIS A 130 6.60 -3.49 7.43
CA HIS A 130 6.29 -2.17 7.95
C HIS A 130 6.46 -1.11 6.85
N HIS A 131 5.49 -0.22 6.67
CA HIS A 131 5.50 0.72 5.55
C HIS A 131 6.70 1.69 5.54
N SER A 132 7.38 1.92 6.66
CA SER A 132 8.57 2.80 6.68
C SER A 132 9.78 2.24 5.94
N VAL A 133 9.87 0.92 5.70
CA VAL A 133 11.05 0.32 5.02
C VAL A 133 10.80 -0.03 3.55
N ALA A 134 9.54 -0.05 3.12
CA ALA A 134 9.16 -0.46 1.79
C ALA A 134 7.78 0.09 1.37
N ASP A 135 7.63 0.32 0.08
CA ASP A 135 6.33 0.46 -0.61
C ASP A 135 5.96 -0.85 -1.35
N GLY A 136 4.80 -0.90 -1.99
CA GLY A 136 4.33 -2.10 -2.70
C GLY A 136 5.26 -2.56 -3.83
N ILE A 137 5.91 -1.63 -4.54
CA ILE A 137 6.90 -1.99 -5.57
C ILE A 137 8.14 -2.62 -4.93
N SER A 138 8.69 -2.02 -3.86
CA SER A 138 9.82 -2.59 -3.12
C SER A 138 9.47 -3.96 -2.52
N GLY A 139 8.28 -4.08 -1.93
CA GLY A 139 7.78 -5.31 -1.32
C GLY A 139 7.62 -6.45 -2.34
N SER A 140 7.04 -6.19 -3.50
CA SER A 140 6.90 -7.21 -4.55
C SER A 140 8.26 -7.74 -5.02
N ARG A 141 9.24 -6.85 -5.20
CA ARG A 141 10.62 -7.23 -5.54
C ARG A 141 11.27 -8.03 -4.42
N MET A 142 10.91 -7.75 -3.17
CA MET A 142 11.42 -8.48 -2.03
C MET A 142 10.88 -9.91 -1.96
N VAL A 143 9.59 -10.08 -2.19
CA VAL A 143 8.96 -11.40 -2.30
C VAL A 143 9.66 -12.23 -3.38
N LEU A 144 9.88 -11.66 -4.56
CA LEU A 144 10.56 -12.37 -5.65
C LEU A 144 12.00 -12.74 -5.27
N ARG A 145 12.77 -11.84 -4.65
CA ARG A 145 14.14 -12.13 -4.18
C ARG A 145 14.18 -13.24 -3.12
N PHE A 146 13.19 -13.25 -2.23
CA PHE A 146 13.05 -14.32 -1.25
C PHE A 146 12.82 -15.66 -1.93
N LEU A 147 11.90 -15.72 -2.90
CA LEU A 147 11.61 -16.95 -3.65
C LEU A 147 12.80 -17.39 -4.51
N GLU A 148 13.53 -16.46 -5.13
CA GLU A 148 14.76 -16.75 -5.87
C GLU A 148 15.87 -17.30 -4.96
N ALA A 149 15.98 -16.79 -3.73
CA ALA A 149 16.91 -17.32 -2.73
C ALA A 149 16.48 -18.72 -2.29
N ALA A 150 15.20 -18.95 -2.03
CA ALA A 150 14.64 -20.26 -1.69
C ALA A 150 14.90 -21.29 -2.80
N GLU A 151 14.62 -20.93 -4.06
CA GLU A 151 14.90 -21.77 -5.24
C GLU A 151 16.39 -22.13 -5.34
N SER A 152 17.28 -21.14 -5.16
CA SER A 152 18.72 -21.39 -5.18
C SER A 152 19.14 -22.40 -4.11
N ILE A 153 18.63 -22.24 -2.88
CA ILE A 153 18.93 -23.13 -1.75
C ILE A 153 18.39 -24.55 -2.02
N MET A 154 17.16 -24.69 -2.54
CA MET A 154 16.58 -26.00 -2.88
C MET A 154 17.36 -26.72 -3.97
N LEU A 155 17.94 -25.97 -4.91
CA LEU A 155 18.84 -26.50 -5.94
C LEU A 155 20.28 -26.73 -5.45
N ASN A 156 20.54 -26.64 -4.14
CA ASN A 156 21.87 -26.72 -3.53
C ASN A 156 22.90 -25.72 -4.12
N LYS A 157 22.42 -24.56 -4.57
CA LYS A 157 23.23 -23.44 -5.07
C LYS A 157 23.37 -22.38 -4.00
N ARG A 158 24.49 -21.64 -4.05
CA ARG A 158 24.64 -20.46 -3.19
C ARG A 158 23.67 -19.37 -3.67
N PRO A 159 22.76 -18.87 -2.82
CA PRO A 159 21.86 -17.80 -3.20
C PRO A 159 22.68 -16.53 -3.45
N SER A 160 22.47 -15.91 -4.61
CA SER A 160 23.08 -14.64 -4.97
C SER A 160 22.00 -13.56 -4.89
N VAL A 161 21.95 -12.82 -3.78
CA VAL A 161 21.10 -11.63 -3.69
C VAL A 161 21.98 -10.39 -3.77
N SER A 162 21.93 -9.71 -4.91
CA SER A 162 22.68 -8.47 -5.11
C SER A 162 22.26 -7.44 -4.08
N SER A 163 23.23 -6.80 -3.43
CA SER A 163 22.96 -5.68 -2.53
C SER A 163 22.16 -4.60 -3.28
N VAL A 164 21.11 -4.11 -2.63
CA VAL A 164 20.31 -2.99 -3.12
C VAL A 164 20.76 -1.74 -2.40
N ALA A 165 21.12 -0.73 -3.19
CA ALA A 165 21.46 0.58 -2.66
C ALA A 165 20.24 1.20 -1.95
N ASP A 166 20.47 1.76 -0.77
CA ASP A 166 19.56 2.72 -0.17
C ASP A 166 19.80 4.07 -0.83
N PHE A 167 18.78 4.59 -1.51
CA PHE A 167 18.83 5.89 -2.18
C PHE A 167 18.59 7.05 -1.20
N GLY A 168 18.42 6.75 0.09
CA GLY A 168 18.10 7.70 1.13
C GLY A 168 16.66 8.20 1.04
N PRO A 169 16.30 9.21 1.85
CA PRO A 169 14.97 9.78 1.86
C PRO A 169 14.52 10.25 0.46
N ALA A 170 13.36 9.78 0.03
CA ALA A 170 12.79 10.10 -1.28
C ALA A 170 12.65 11.60 -1.54
N GLU A 171 12.46 12.43 -0.51
CA GLU A 171 12.35 13.89 -0.65
C GLU A 171 13.65 14.54 -1.15
N LYS A 172 14.81 13.89 -0.97
CA LYS A 172 16.09 14.37 -1.53
C LYS A 172 16.17 14.21 -3.04
N LEU A 173 15.31 13.38 -3.63
CA LEU A 173 15.28 13.09 -5.05
C LEU A 173 14.12 13.79 -5.77
N PHE A 174 13.40 14.68 -5.09
CA PHE A 174 12.35 15.45 -5.74
C PHE A 174 12.94 16.43 -6.77
N PRO A 175 12.22 16.71 -7.87
CA PRO A 175 12.59 17.76 -8.80
C PRO A 175 12.86 19.09 -8.08
N ARG A 176 13.86 19.86 -8.53
CA ARG A 176 14.30 21.10 -7.85
C ARG A 176 13.17 22.07 -7.55
N GLU A 177 12.25 22.20 -8.49
CA GLU A 177 11.05 23.02 -8.42
C GLU A 177 10.05 22.61 -7.30
N ASN A 178 10.11 21.37 -6.82
CA ASN A 178 9.33 20.85 -5.69
C ASN A 178 10.11 20.88 -4.37
N THR A 179 11.31 21.46 -4.33
CA THR A 179 12.14 21.58 -3.13
C THR A 179 12.28 23.03 -2.68
N GLY A 180 12.77 23.26 -1.46
CA GLY A 180 13.06 24.59 -0.93
C GLY A 180 11.85 25.55 -0.90
N ALA A 181 12.08 26.81 -1.31
CA ALA A 181 11.05 27.85 -1.35
C ALA A 181 10.00 27.60 -2.47
N GLY A 182 10.43 27.07 -3.62
CA GLY A 182 9.52 26.72 -4.73
C GLY A 182 8.52 25.64 -4.34
N GLY A 183 9.01 24.56 -3.71
CA GLY A 183 8.15 23.51 -3.15
C GLY A 183 7.20 24.02 -2.08
N PHE A 184 7.63 24.96 -1.23
CA PHE A 184 6.75 25.57 -0.23
C PHE A 184 5.63 26.41 -0.86
N LEU A 185 5.94 27.25 -1.86
CA LEU A 185 4.95 28.04 -2.57
C LEU A 185 3.92 27.15 -3.28
N ARG A 186 4.37 26.09 -3.94
CA ARG A 186 3.50 25.09 -4.56
C ARG A 186 2.60 24.40 -3.54
N ALA A 187 3.15 23.95 -2.42
CA ALA A 187 2.38 23.34 -1.34
C ALA A 187 1.32 24.31 -0.75
N MET A 188 1.66 25.59 -0.58
CA MET A 188 0.70 26.62 -0.15
C MET A 188 -0.39 26.86 -1.20
N GLY A 189 -0.03 26.96 -2.48
CA GLY A 189 -0.97 27.10 -3.59
C GLY A 189 -1.93 25.91 -3.69
N TRP A 190 -1.41 24.70 -3.52
CA TRP A 190 -2.20 23.48 -3.41
C TRP A 190 -3.16 23.51 -2.22
N MET A 191 -2.71 23.92 -1.03
CA MET A 191 -3.57 24.05 0.15
C MET A 191 -4.69 25.09 -0.06
N ALA A 192 -4.38 26.23 -0.67
CA ALA A 192 -5.37 27.26 -1.00
C ALA A 192 -6.43 26.72 -1.99
N ARG A 193 -5.99 26.06 -3.07
CA ARG A 193 -6.85 25.39 -4.05
C ARG A 193 -7.74 24.34 -3.39
N MET A 194 -7.18 23.56 -2.48
CA MET A 194 -7.92 22.56 -1.71
C MET A 194 -9.01 23.15 -0.84
N ASN A 195 -8.70 24.23 -0.11
CA ASN A 195 -9.66 24.89 0.76
C ASN A 195 -10.79 25.52 -0.06
N LEU A 196 -10.47 26.15 -1.19
CA LEU A 196 -11.48 26.68 -2.13
C LEU A 196 -12.37 25.55 -2.67
N ASN A 197 -11.77 24.46 -3.13
CA ASN A 197 -12.51 23.32 -3.65
C ASN A 197 -13.45 22.72 -2.59
N LYS A 198 -12.96 22.53 -1.35
CA LYS A 198 -13.74 21.92 -0.26
C LYS A 198 -14.89 22.81 0.22
N ASN A 199 -14.65 24.12 0.35
CA ASN A 199 -15.61 25.01 1.00
C ASN A 199 -16.58 25.67 0.03
N VAL A 200 -16.25 25.72 -1.27
CA VAL A 200 -17.03 26.50 -2.26
C VAL A 200 -17.50 25.65 -3.46
N LEU A 201 -16.67 24.72 -3.96
CA LEU A 201 -16.93 24.08 -5.26
C LEU A 201 -17.37 22.60 -5.18
N ARG A 202 -17.02 21.88 -4.12
CA ARG A 202 -17.18 20.41 -4.04
C ARG A 202 -17.75 19.98 -2.69
N LYS A 203 -18.97 19.43 -2.71
CA LYS A 203 -19.55 18.72 -1.57
C LYS A 203 -19.18 17.24 -1.64
N TYR A 204 -18.26 16.83 -0.77
CA TYR A 204 -17.81 15.44 -0.66
C TYR A 204 -18.85 14.63 0.11
N ALA A 205 -19.28 13.51 -0.48
CA ALA A 205 -20.04 12.50 0.23
C ALA A 205 -19.16 11.80 1.26
N THR A 206 -19.77 11.39 2.36
CA THR A 206 -19.19 10.48 3.34
C THR A 206 -19.79 9.11 3.13
N LEU A 207 -18.97 8.05 3.12
CA LEU A 207 -19.49 6.69 3.03
C LEU A 207 -20.42 6.43 4.24
N PRO A 208 -21.63 5.87 4.04
CA PRO A 208 -22.47 5.43 5.15
C PRO A 208 -21.74 4.34 5.94
N VAL A 209 -21.69 4.47 7.27
CA VAL A 209 -21.02 3.52 8.16
C VAL A 209 -22.06 2.70 8.93
N ASP A 210 -21.77 1.42 9.16
CA ASP A 210 -22.59 0.55 10.01
C ASP A 210 -22.37 0.90 11.48
N VAL A 211 -21.12 0.85 11.93
CA VAL A 211 -20.71 1.23 13.29
C VAL A 211 -19.57 2.24 13.23
N PRO A 212 -19.79 3.50 13.66
CA PRO A 212 -18.72 4.48 13.72
C PRO A 212 -17.60 4.00 14.65
N ALA A 213 -16.36 3.96 14.14
CA ALA A 213 -15.18 3.66 14.95
C ALA A 213 -14.02 4.59 14.54
N PRO A 214 -13.18 5.04 15.49
CA PRO A 214 -11.95 5.75 15.17
C PRO A 214 -10.90 4.79 14.57
N PRO A 215 -9.89 5.30 13.82
CA PRO A 215 -8.87 4.49 13.15
C PRO A 215 -8.21 3.38 13.98
N HIS A 216 -7.95 3.62 15.27
CA HIS A 216 -7.23 2.69 16.12
C HIS A 216 -8.07 1.50 16.61
N GLU A 217 -9.39 1.66 16.61
CA GLU A 217 -10.36 0.61 16.92
C GLU A 217 -10.78 -0.18 15.67
N ARG A 218 -10.34 0.25 14.48
CA ARG A 218 -10.67 -0.43 13.23
C ARG A 218 -9.77 -1.62 12.98
N ARG A 219 -10.34 -2.58 12.26
CA ARG A 219 -9.66 -3.78 11.78
C ARG A 219 -9.87 -3.92 10.28
N GLU A 220 -8.77 -3.99 9.55
CA GLU A 220 -8.79 -4.20 8.10
C GLU A 220 -9.12 -5.64 7.76
N ARG A 221 -10.07 -5.81 6.86
CA ARG A 221 -10.51 -7.10 6.36
C ARG A 221 -10.33 -7.18 4.86
N PHE A 222 -10.13 -8.39 4.36
CA PHE A 222 -9.74 -8.64 2.98
C PHE A 222 -10.73 -9.53 2.24
N ILE A 223 -11.01 -9.18 0.99
CA ILE A 223 -11.69 -10.04 0.02
C ILE A 223 -10.76 -10.19 -1.18
N PHE A 224 -10.24 -11.40 -1.37
CA PHE A 224 -9.32 -11.72 -2.46
C PHE A 224 -10.10 -12.19 -3.69
N THR A 225 -9.86 -11.56 -4.84
CA THR A 225 -10.46 -11.96 -6.12
C THR A 225 -9.39 -12.05 -7.21
N ILE A 226 -9.64 -12.93 -8.17
CA ILE A 226 -8.77 -13.09 -9.34
C ILE A 226 -9.61 -12.95 -10.60
N MET A 227 -9.12 -12.17 -11.55
CA MET A 227 -9.61 -12.18 -12.92
C MET A 227 -8.62 -12.94 -13.80
N GLU A 228 -9.15 -13.89 -14.56
CA GLU A 228 -8.35 -14.76 -15.42
C GLU A 228 -7.73 -14.03 -16.59
N LYS A 229 -6.60 -14.57 -17.07
CA LYS A 229 -5.76 -13.94 -18.10
C LYS A 229 -6.52 -13.48 -19.34
N ASP A 230 -7.44 -14.30 -19.84
CA ASP A 230 -8.19 -13.98 -21.05
C ASP A 230 -9.18 -12.82 -20.81
N ALA A 231 -9.83 -12.80 -19.65
CA ALA A 231 -10.71 -11.70 -19.25
C ALA A 231 -9.92 -10.40 -19.02
N VAL A 232 -8.75 -10.45 -18.40
CA VAL A 232 -7.85 -9.30 -18.25
C VAL A 232 -7.42 -8.77 -19.62
N GLY A 233 -7.07 -9.67 -20.55
CA GLY A 233 -6.72 -9.32 -21.92
C GLY A 233 -7.86 -8.60 -22.65
N ALA A 234 -9.07 -9.15 -22.60
CA ALA A 234 -10.26 -8.55 -23.18
C ALA A 234 -10.55 -7.16 -22.58
N LEU A 235 -10.47 -7.03 -21.26
CA LEU A 235 -10.71 -5.77 -20.56
C LEU A 235 -9.68 -4.68 -20.92
N ILE A 236 -8.40 -5.06 -21.08
CA ILE A 236 -7.35 -4.15 -21.54
C ILE A 236 -7.63 -3.65 -22.96
N GLU A 237 -7.98 -4.54 -23.88
CA GLU A 237 -8.29 -4.16 -25.26
C GLU A 237 -9.55 -3.29 -25.33
N ARG A 238 -10.56 -3.61 -24.52
CA ARG A 238 -11.76 -2.79 -24.41
C ARG A 238 -11.45 -1.39 -23.85
N ALA A 239 -10.66 -1.31 -22.78
CA ALA A 239 -10.23 -0.03 -22.22
C ALA A 239 -9.52 0.86 -23.25
N LYS A 240 -8.64 0.28 -24.06
CA LYS A 240 -7.98 1.00 -25.18
C LYS A 240 -9.00 1.50 -26.20
N SER A 241 -9.96 0.67 -26.61
CA SER A 241 -11.01 1.06 -27.57
C SER A 241 -11.90 2.21 -27.06
N GLU A 242 -12.05 2.30 -25.73
CA GLU A 242 -12.81 3.33 -25.02
C GLU A 242 -11.95 4.57 -24.66
N ASN A 243 -10.71 4.64 -25.17
CA ASN A 243 -9.73 5.70 -24.94
C ASN A 243 -9.41 5.92 -23.45
N THR A 244 -9.32 4.83 -22.69
CA THR A 244 -8.99 4.83 -21.27
C THR A 244 -7.95 3.75 -20.94
N SER A 245 -7.64 3.59 -19.66
CA SER A 245 -6.67 2.62 -19.16
C SER A 245 -7.32 1.65 -18.20
N LEU A 246 -6.75 0.45 -18.08
CA LEU A 246 -7.20 -0.56 -17.10
C LEU A 246 -7.30 0.03 -15.69
N ASN A 247 -6.32 0.82 -15.26
CA ASN A 247 -6.35 1.45 -13.93
C ASN A 247 -7.55 2.38 -13.75
N ALA A 248 -7.86 3.21 -14.75
CA ALA A 248 -8.99 4.12 -14.68
C ALA A 248 -10.35 3.39 -14.69
N VAL A 249 -10.45 2.27 -15.42
CA VAL A 249 -11.64 1.40 -15.41
C VAL A 249 -11.84 0.75 -14.03
N LEU A 250 -10.77 0.24 -13.42
CA LEU A 250 -10.81 -0.34 -12.07
C LEU A 250 -11.26 0.70 -11.04
N CYS A 251 -10.72 1.92 -11.10
CA CYS A 251 -11.14 3.02 -10.25
C CYS A 251 -12.61 3.42 -10.48
N ALA A 252 -13.05 3.50 -11.74
CA ALA A 252 -14.43 3.83 -12.10
C ALA A 252 -15.43 2.77 -11.63
N ALA A 253 -15.12 1.50 -11.80
CA ALA A 253 -15.93 0.39 -11.30
C ALA A 253 -16.07 0.47 -9.76
N GLN A 254 -14.98 0.72 -9.04
CA GLN A 254 -15.04 0.92 -7.58
C GLN A 254 -15.89 2.12 -7.19
N LEU A 255 -15.72 3.27 -7.85
CA LEU A 255 -16.52 4.47 -7.59
C LEU A 255 -18.01 4.24 -7.84
N LYS A 256 -18.35 3.56 -8.94
CA LYS A 256 -19.72 3.21 -9.28
C LYS A 256 -20.31 2.22 -8.27
N ALA A 257 -19.56 1.21 -7.84
CA ALA A 257 -20.01 0.25 -6.84
C ALA A 257 -20.29 0.91 -5.48
N ILE A 258 -19.43 1.85 -5.08
CA ILE A 258 -19.60 2.68 -3.88
C ILE A 258 -20.83 3.59 -4.00
N SER A 259 -21.11 4.13 -5.19
CA SER A 259 -22.29 4.99 -5.40
C SER A 259 -23.62 4.26 -5.08
N GLY A 260 -23.64 2.93 -5.25
CA GLY A 260 -24.78 2.07 -4.88
C GLY A 260 -25.02 1.94 -3.37
N GLU A 261 -24.07 2.35 -2.52
CA GLU A 261 -24.29 2.38 -1.06
C GLU A 261 -25.18 3.55 -0.63
N PHE A 262 -25.50 4.45 -1.55
CA PHE A 262 -26.38 5.56 -1.29
C PHE A 262 -27.77 5.32 -1.90
N THR A 263 -28.77 5.13 -1.03
CA THR A 263 -30.08 4.58 -1.41
C THR A 263 -31.05 5.55 -2.07
N ASP A 264 -30.76 6.85 -2.10
CA ASP A 264 -31.62 7.86 -2.75
C ASP A 264 -31.37 8.00 -4.26
N GLY A 265 -30.43 7.23 -4.82
CA GLY A 265 -30.10 7.25 -6.26
C GLY A 265 -29.45 8.55 -6.76
N LEU A 266 -29.22 9.53 -5.88
CA LEU A 266 -28.72 10.84 -6.28
C LEU A 266 -27.23 10.83 -6.59
N ALA A 267 -26.86 11.57 -7.65
CA ALA A 267 -25.46 11.77 -8.01
C ALA A 267 -24.71 12.54 -6.92
N ARG A 268 -23.65 11.93 -6.37
CA ARG A 268 -22.84 12.48 -5.28
C ARG A 268 -21.42 12.79 -5.71
N GLY A 269 -20.86 13.83 -5.11
CA GLY A 269 -19.43 14.12 -5.23
C GLY A 269 -18.61 13.14 -4.40
N ILE A 270 -17.85 12.28 -5.05
CA ILE A 270 -17.01 11.27 -4.41
C ILE A 270 -15.53 11.63 -4.62
N GLY A 271 -14.79 11.74 -3.51
CA GLY A 271 -13.33 11.86 -3.54
C GLY A 271 -12.68 10.50 -3.76
N HIS A 272 -11.80 10.42 -4.76
CA HIS A 272 -11.02 9.23 -5.10
C HIS A 272 -9.53 9.48 -4.92
N LEU A 273 -8.88 8.65 -4.11
CA LEU A 273 -7.45 8.67 -3.90
C LEU A 273 -6.78 7.58 -4.74
N SER A 274 -5.88 7.98 -5.63
CA SER A 274 -5.06 7.06 -6.42
C SER A 274 -3.62 7.12 -5.91
N LEU A 275 -3.03 5.95 -5.64
CA LEU A 275 -1.63 5.85 -5.22
C LEU A 275 -0.72 5.87 -6.45
N VAL A 276 0.44 6.52 -6.33
CA VAL A 276 1.34 6.84 -7.44
C VAL A 276 2.77 6.42 -7.10
N ASP A 277 3.40 5.67 -7.99
CA ASP A 277 4.84 5.40 -7.94
C ASP A 277 5.65 6.65 -8.32
N LEU A 278 6.53 7.07 -7.43
CA LEU A 278 7.37 8.25 -7.61
C LEU A 278 8.66 7.95 -8.35
N ARG A 279 9.08 6.68 -8.49
CA ARG A 279 10.41 6.30 -9.01
C ARG A 279 10.76 6.97 -10.34
N ASN A 280 9.85 6.92 -11.31
CA ASN A 280 10.03 7.52 -12.64
C ASN A 280 9.82 9.05 -12.67
N ARG A 281 9.48 9.65 -11.53
CA ARG A 281 9.18 11.08 -11.37
C ARG A 281 10.25 11.82 -10.56
N MET A 282 11.20 11.07 -9.99
CA MET A 282 12.35 11.62 -9.27
C MET A 282 13.38 12.23 -10.22
N SER A 283 14.27 13.06 -9.66
CA SER A 283 15.39 13.71 -10.35
C SER A 283 16.71 13.43 -9.60
N PRO A 284 17.52 12.45 -10.03
CA PRO A 284 17.30 11.56 -11.18
C PRO A 284 16.24 10.48 -10.91
N PRO A 285 15.68 9.85 -11.95
CA PRO A 285 14.78 8.71 -11.79
C PRO A 285 15.44 7.57 -11.00
N VAL A 286 14.63 6.89 -10.19
CA VAL A 286 15.09 5.78 -9.33
C VAL A 286 14.76 4.45 -10.01
N PRO A 287 15.69 3.47 -10.05
CA PRO A 287 15.40 2.16 -10.61
C PRO A 287 14.26 1.44 -9.88
N GLY A 288 13.44 0.68 -10.61
CA GLY A 288 12.37 -0.16 -10.04
C GLY A 288 12.83 -1.18 -8.98
N LYS A 289 14.13 -1.49 -8.94
CA LYS A 289 14.76 -2.39 -7.96
C LYS A 289 15.17 -1.68 -6.65
N ALA A 290 15.01 -0.36 -6.55
CA ALA A 290 15.37 0.39 -5.36
C ALA A 290 14.45 0.09 -4.17
N MET A 291 15.06 -0.03 -2.98
CA MET A 291 14.36 -0.22 -1.71
C MET A 291 14.17 1.13 -1.01
N ASN A 292 12.93 1.60 -0.95
CA ASN A 292 12.49 2.70 -0.10
C ASN A 292 10.96 2.89 -0.21
N VAL A 293 10.44 3.91 0.45
CA VAL A 293 9.09 4.43 0.29
C VAL A 293 9.07 5.48 -0.83
N PHE A 294 8.80 5.03 -2.06
CA PHE A 294 8.67 5.89 -3.25
C PHE A 294 7.21 5.96 -3.72
N ILE A 295 6.30 6.17 -2.78
CA ILE A 295 4.86 6.24 -3.04
C ILE A 295 4.31 7.59 -2.64
N SER A 296 3.39 8.11 -3.45
CA SER A 296 2.58 9.27 -3.11
C SER A 296 1.13 9.05 -3.52
N THR A 297 0.31 10.10 -3.43
CA THR A 297 -1.11 10.05 -3.75
C THR A 297 -1.53 11.26 -4.56
N VAL A 298 -2.50 11.05 -5.45
CA VAL A 298 -3.28 12.13 -6.08
C VAL A 298 -4.75 11.94 -5.78
N GLU A 299 -5.46 13.05 -5.66
CA GLU A 299 -6.89 13.05 -5.36
C GLU A 299 -7.67 13.61 -6.54
N SER A 300 -8.59 12.82 -7.06
CA SER A 300 -9.57 13.24 -8.05
C SER A 300 -10.97 13.28 -7.44
N PHE A 301 -11.89 14.03 -8.05
CA PHE A 301 -13.25 14.19 -7.57
C PHE A 301 -14.21 13.95 -8.72
N HIS A 302 -15.20 13.11 -8.48
CA HIS A 302 -16.13 12.64 -9.50
C HIS A 302 -17.56 12.74 -8.99
N ARG A 303 -18.48 13.16 -9.84
CA ARG A 303 -19.91 13.15 -9.51
C ARG A 303 -20.51 11.86 -10.04
N VAL A 304 -20.90 10.95 -9.15
CA VAL A 304 -21.25 9.57 -9.51
C VAL A 304 -22.63 9.21 -8.96
N SER A 305 -23.43 8.53 -9.78
CA SER A 305 -24.69 7.86 -9.43
C SER A 305 -24.67 6.41 -9.93
N PRO A 306 -25.62 5.56 -9.48
CA PRO A 306 -25.75 4.19 -10.01
C PRO A 306 -25.91 4.13 -11.55
N GLU A 307 -26.55 5.14 -12.14
CA GLU A 307 -26.78 5.24 -13.59
C GLU A 307 -25.58 5.77 -14.39
N THR A 308 -24.51 6.22 -13.72
CA THR A 308 -23.33 6.75 -14.43
C THR A 308 -22.70 5.67 -15.31
N GLY A 309 -22.44 5.99 -16.58
CA GLY A 309 -21.79 5.06 -17.52
C GLY A 309 -20.37 4.72 -17.08
N LEU A 310 -20.00 3.43 -17.07
CA LEU A 310 -18.69 2.99 -16.59
C LEU A 310 -17.54 3.60 -17.40
N TRP A 311 -17.64 3.55 -18.73
CA TRP A 311 -16.59 4.03 -19.63
C TRP A 311 -16.44 5.55 -19.63
N GLU A 312 -17.55 6.27 -19.50
CA GLU A 312 -17.54 7.72 -19.29
C GLU A 312 -16.82 8.07 -17.98
N LEU A 313 -17.18 7.40 -16.89
CA LEU A 313 -16.53 7.59 -15.60
C LEU A 313 -15.05 7.21 -15.64
N ALA A 314 -14.67 6.15 -16.36
CA ALA A 314 -13.28 5.76 -16.53
C ALA A 314 -12.46 6.85 -17.24
N ARG A 315 -13.01 7.51 -18.28
CA ARG A 315 -12.34 8.65 -18.92
C ARG A 315 -12.21 9.84 -17.96
N GLN A 316 -13.28 10.19 -17.23
CA GLN A 316 -13.23 11.27 -16.22
C GLN A 316 -12.19 11.00 -15.13
N VAL A 317 -12.09 9.75 -14.66
CA VAL A 317 -11.08 9.33 -13.68
C VAL A 317 -9.67 9.46 -14.24
N GLN A 318 -9.45 9.00 -15.48
CA GLN A 318 -8.14 9.12 -16.14
C GLN A 318 -7.71 10.59 -16.29
N GLU A 319 -8.61 11.46 -16.77
CA GLU A 319 -8.37 12.89 -16.90
C GLU A 319 -8.11 13.55 -15.54
N GLY A 320 -8.88 13.20 -14.52
CA GLY A 320 -8.73 13.70 -13.16
C GLY A 320 -7.38 13.33 -12.54
N ILE A 321 -6.95 12.07 -12.70
CA ILE A 321 -5.64 11.60 -12.22
C ILE A 321 -4.51 12.29 -13.00
N SER A 322 -4.57 12.28 -14.33
CA SER A 322 -3.53 12.85 -15.19
C SER A 322 -3.36 14.35 -14.94
N GLY A 323 -4.45 15.09 -14.82
CA GLY A 323 -4.41 16.52 -14.53
C GLY A 323 -3.79 16.87 -13.17
N GLU A 324 -3.91 16.01 -12.16
CA GLU A 324 -3.22 16.21 -10.87
C GLU A 324 -1.74 15.82 -10.93
N LEU A 325 -1.39 14.84 -11.76
CA LEU A 325 0.01 14.48 -12.03
C LEU A 325 0.72 15.61 -12.79
N ASP A 326 0.09 16.18 -13.82
CA ASP A 326 0.64 17.28 -14.62
C ASP A 326 0.86 18.55 -13.79
N ARG A 327 0.02 18.78 -12.78
CA ARG A 327 0.17 19.87 -11.81
C ARG A 327 1.25 19.63 -10.75
N GLY A 328 1.79 18.42 -10.67
CA GLY A 328 2.81 18.07 -9.66
C GLY A 328 2.25 17.78 -8.26
N SER A 329 0.94 17.54 -8.11
CA SER A 329 0.31 17.41 -6.78
C SER A 329 0.75 16.18 -5.96
N HIS A 330 1.35 15.19 -6.62
CA HIS A 330 2.00 14.04 -5.99
C HIS A 330 3.28 14.42 -5.22
N PHE A 331 3.88 15.59 -5.46
CA PHE A 331 4.99 16.11 -4.64
C PHE A 331 4.55 17.10 -3.56
N GLU A 332 3.29 17.52 -3.59
CA GLU A 332 2.79 18.57 -2.70
C GLU A 332 2.20 17.96 -1.43
N ARG A 333 1.29 16.99 -1.57
CA ARG A 333 0.45 16.52 -0.45
C ARG A 333 1.22 15.80 0.65
N PHE A 334 1.74 14.61 0.33
CA PHE A 334 2.34 13.73 1.33
C PHE A 334 3.65 14.31 1.89
N PRO A 335 4.50 14.96 1.06
CA PRO A 335 5.68 15.66 1.57
C PRO A 335 5.38 16.89 2.43
N LEU A 336 4.36 17.68 2.10
CA LEU A 336 3.92 18.78 2.96
C LEU A 336 3.44 18.25 4.31
N LEU A 337 2.62 17.18 4.31
CA LEU A 337 2.17 16.53 5.54
C LEU A 337 3.37 16.10 6.39
N ALA A 338 4.33 15.43 5.79
CA ALA A 338 5.55 15.01 6.47
C ALA A 338 6.36 16.19 7.05
N ARG A 339 6.49 17.29 6.30
CA ARG A 339 7.18 18.50 6.75
C ARG A 339 6.45 19.14 7.94
N LEU A 340 5.12 19.25 7.87
CA LEU A 340 4.31 19.82 8.94
C LEU A 340 4.43 19.00 10.22
N ILE A 341 4.24 17.68 10.14
CA ILE A 341 4.34 16.79 11.30
C ILE A 341 5.71 16.90 11.98
N LYS A 342 6.80 16.89 11.20
CA LYS A 342 8.16 17.04 11.75
C LYS A 342 8.39 18.41 12.37
N ALA A 343 7.82 19.47 11.82
CA ALA A 343 7.95 20.83 12.35
C ALA A 343 7.13 21.07 13.63
N THR A 344 6.04 20.33 13.82
CA THR A 344 5.11 20.50 14.93
C THR A 344 5.15 19.34 15.94
N LYS A 345 6.35 18.92 16.37
CA LYS A 345 6.52 17.84 17.38
C LYS A 345 5.73 18.08 18.68
N ARG A 346 5.41 19.33 19.04
CA ARG A 346 4.55 19.68 20.20
C ARG A 346 3.07 19.36 19.98
N ILE A 347 2.59 19.34 18.74
CA ILE A 347 1.19 19.10 18.35
C ILE A 347 1.00 17.62 17.98
N THR A 348 2.03 17.00 17.39
CA THR A 348 2.05 15.59 17.01
C THR A 348 3.28 14.93 17.61
N PRO A 349 3.24 14.58 18.91
CA PRO A 349 4.36 13.92 19.56
C PRO A 349 4.60 12.52 18.98
N ASN A 350 5.79 11.97 19.19
CA ASN A 350 6.16 10.61 18.78
C ASN A 350 5.59 9.57 19.74
N THR A 351 4.29 9.66 19.96
CA THR A 351 3.54 8.81 20.87
C THR A 351 2.27 8.32 20.18
N TYR A 352 1.64 7.34 20.80
CA TYR A 352 0.35 6.82 20.38
C TYR A 352 -0.70 7.93 20.24
N GLU A 353 -0.78 8.88 21.18
CA GLU A 353 -1.73 9.99 21.15
C GLU A 353 -1.47 10.93 19.97
N GLY A 354 -0.19 11.19 19.65
CA GLY A 354 0.19 11.96 18.48
C GLY A 354 -0.26 11.29 17.18
N SER A 355 -0.10 9.96 17.10
CA SER A 355 -0.61 9.17 15.97
C SER A 355 -2.13 9.24 15.83
N VAL A 356 -2.87 9.08 16.93
CA VAL A 356 -4.34 9.21 16.93
C VAL A 356 -4.77 10.62 16.49
N SER A 357 -4.10 11.65 16.97
CA SER A 357 -4.36 13.05 16.59
C SER A 357 -4.14 13.28 15.08
N LEU A 358 -3.02 12.79 14.54
CA LEU A 358 -2.70 12.84 13.11
C LEU A 358 -3.81 12.21 12.26
N LEU A 359 -4.21 10.99 12.60
CA LEU A 359 -5.24 10.26 11.85
C LEU A 359 -6.60 10.97 11.93
N LYS A 360 -6.98 11.48 13.10
CA LYS A 360 -8.22 12.25 13.29
C LYS A 360 -8.23 13.51 12.42
N GLN A 361 -7.12 14.25 12.37
CA GLN A 361 -7.00 15.44 11.54
C GLN A 361 -7.09 15.11 10.03
N GLY A 362 -6.47 14.00 9.60
CA GLY A 362 -6.60 13.49 8.24
C GLY A 362 -8.06 13.24 7.84
N GLN A 363 -8.83 12.59 8.72
CA GLN A 363 -10.23 12.25 8.45
C GLN A 363 -11.17 13.46 8.42
N MET A 364 -11.03 14.40 9.35
CA MET A 364 -11.87 15.61 9.39
C MET A 364 -11.64 16.50 8.17
N THR A 365 -10.41 16.51 7.65
CA THR A 365 -10.09 17.37 6.51
C THR A 365 -10.59 16.78 5.20
N ARG A 366 -10.65 15.44 5.03
CA ARG A 366 -11.02 14.79 3.76
C ARG A 366 -11.50 13.33 3.94
N PRO A 367 -12.81 13.04 3.95
CA PRO A 367 -13.29 11.66 3.93
C PRO A 367 -13.13 11.11 2.51
N HIS A 368 -11.95 10.57 2.16
CA HIS A 368 -11.85 9.79 0.92
C HIS A 368 -12.76 8.59 1.06
N VAL A 369 -13.64 8.43 0.10
CA VAL A 369 -14.63 7.35 0.09
C VAL A 369 -14.06 6.14 -0.66
N SER A 370 -13.14 6.39 -1.60
CA SER A 370 -12.55 5.39 -2.48
C SER A 370 -11.03 5.56 -2.56
N VAL A 371 -10.29 4.46 -2.36
CA VAL A 371 -8.84 4.40 -2.56
C VAL A 371 -8.49 3.23 -3.48
N VAL A 372 -7.63 3.45 -4.46
CA VAL A 372 -7.08 2.38 -5.30
C VAL A 372 -5.56 2.46 -5.34
N SER A 373 -4.93 1.36 -4.98
CA SER A 373 -3.49 1.11 -5.10
C SER A 373 -3.27 0.03 -6.14
N ASN A 374 -2.68 0.40 -7.27
CA ASN A 374 -2.34 -0.54 -8.33
C ASN A 374 -0.84 -0.52 -8.55
N ILE A 375 -0.15 -1.60 -8.16
CA ILE A 375 1.29 -1.73 -8.32
C ILE A 375 1.67 -2.33 -9.69
N GLY A 376 0.67 -2.57 -10.54
CA GLY A 376 0.85 -3.03 -11.90
C GLY A 376 1.32 -4.48 -11.98
N ARG A 377 2.09 -4.76 -13.03
CA ARG A 377 2.56 -6.11 -13.33
C ARG A 377 3.80 -6.44 -12.51
N ILE A 378 3.74 -7.56 -11.80
CA ILE A 378 4.87 -8.16 -11.12
C ILE A 378 5.44 -9.23 -12.05
N GLU A 379 6.73 -9.14 -12.35
CA GLU A 379 7.45 -10.07 -13.21
C GLU A 379 8.69 -10.58 -12.47
N ALA A 380 8.91 -11.89 -12.50
CA ALA A 380 10.14 -12.51 -12.00
C ALA A 380 11.21 -12.50 -13.09
N ASP A 381 12.47 -12.24 -12.72
CA ASP A 381 13.59 -12.27 -13.66
C ASP A 381 13.87 -13.73 -14.11
N LYS A 382 13.50 -14.71 -13.28
CA LYS A 382 13.67 -16.15 -13.52
C LYS A 382 12.44 -16.92 -13.03
N GLY A 383 12.14 -18.03 -13.69
CA GLY A 383 11.15 -18.99 -13.20
C GLY A 383 11.66 -19.79 -12.00
N PHE A 384 10.73 -20.45 -11.31
CA PHE A 384 11.00 -21.37 -10.21
C PHE A 384 10.78 -22.81 -10.71
N SER A 385 11.75 -23.70 -10.50
CA SER A 385 11.69 -25.09 -10.96
C SER A 385 11.41 -26.08 -9.82
N SER A 386 11.74 -25.72 -8.57
CA SER A 386 11.50 -26.57 -7.41
C SER A 386 10.09 -26.41 -6.82
N PHE A 387 9.40 -25.33 -7.19
CA PHE A 387 8.03 -25.00 -6.82
C PHE A 387 7.45 -24.03 -7.86
N GLU A 388 6.15 -23.81 -7.81
CA GLU A 388 5.45 -22.85 -8.66
C GLU A 388 4.90 -21.70 -7.81
N LEU A 389 5.05 -20.45 -8.27
CA LEU A 389 4.29 -19.32 -7.71
C LEU A 389 3.02 -19.17 -8.55
N THR A 390 1.88 -19.66 -8.05
CA THR A 390 0.62 -19.68 -8.81
C THR A 390 -0.13 -18.35 -8.72
N ASP A 391 -0.13 -17.76 -7.53
CA ASP A 391 -0.85 -16.53 -7.23
C ASP A 391 -0.02 -15.63 -6.32
N LEU A 392 -0.15 -14.32 -6.54
CA LEU A 392 0.51 -13.32 -5.72
C LEU A 392 -0.47 -12.18 -5.49
N PHE A 393 -1.01 -12.09 -4.28
CA PHE A 393 -1.85 -10.96 -3.86
C PHE A 393 -1.02 -9.93 -3.12
N PHE A 394 -1.51 -8.69 -3.15
CA PHE A 394 -1.01 -7.57 -2.37
C PHE A 394 -2.18 -6.93 -1.62
N ALA A 395 -2.00 -6.63 -0.34
CA ALA A 395 -2.99 -5.91 0.47
C ALA A 395 -2.32 -4.88 1.40
N ILE A 396 -3.00 -3.75 1.59
CA ILE A 396 -2.51 -2.61 2.39
C ILE A 396 -3.60 -2.11 3.34
N ALA A 397 -3.20 -1.48 4.44
CA ALA A 397 -4.14 -0.79 5.31
C ALA A 397 -4.63 0.52 4.66
N PHE A 398 -5.93 0.75 4.66
CA PHE A 398 -6.56 2.00 4.26
C PHE A 398 -7.19 2.77 5.42
N SER A 399 -7.30 2.20 6.63
CA SER A 399 -8.05 2.70 7.78
C SER A 399 -7.70 4.14 8.21
N GLY A 400 -6.50 4.61 7.89
CA GLY A 400 -6.05 5.99 8.05
C GLY A 400 -6.46 6.97 6.93
N THR A 401 -7.08 6.48 5.85
CA THR A 401 -7.39 7.22 4.62
C THR A 401 -8.83 7.04 4.11
N ALA A 402 -9.34 5.80 4.05
CA ALA A 402 -10.70 5.46 3.62
C ALA A 402 -11.20 4.18 4.32
N LEU A 403 -12.48 3.86 4.14
CA LEU A 403 -13.12 2.69 4.74
C LEU A 403 -13.27 1.51 3.78
N PHE A 404 -13.12 1.75 2.47
CA PHE A 404 -13.16 0.73 1.42
C PHE A 404 -12.18 1.11 0.31
N GLY A 405 -11.43 0.14 -0.20
CA GLY A 405 -10.50 0.36 -1.30
C GLY A 405 -10.01 -0.94 -1.93
N SER A 406 -9.17 -0.83 -2.95
CA SER A 406 -8.57 -1.97 -3.64
C SER A 406 -7.05 -1.86 -3.68
N ALA A 407 -6.36 -2.96 -3.37
CA ALA A 407 -4.96 -3.18 -3.67
C ALA A 407 -4.85 -4.21 -4.81
N ILE A 408 -4.17 -3.84 -5.89
CA ILE A 408 -4.23 -4.54 -7.18
C ILE A 408 -2.82 -4.76 -7.71
N ASN A 409 -2.59 -5.96 -8.25
CA ASN A 409 -1.41 -6.29 -9.04
C ASN A 409 -1.77 -7.32 -10.13
N SER A 410 -0.83 -7.58 -11.03
CA SER A 410 -0.96 -8.69 -11.99
C SER A 410 0.22 -9.64 -11.90
N TRP A 411 -0.06 -10.93 -11.95
CA TRP A 411 0.93 -12.01 -12.00
C TRP A 411 0.54 -13.00 -13.10
N GLN A 412 1.49 -13.34 -13.98
CA GLN A 412 1.27 -14.25 -15.12
C GLN A 412 0.05 -13.91 -16.00
N GLY A 413 -0.27 -12.62 -16.11
CA GLY A 413 -1.40 -12.13 -16.91
C GLY A 413 -2.76 -12.18 -16.20
N ARG A 414 -2.85 -12.77 -15.01
CA ARG A 414 -4.03 -12.72 -14.15
C ARG A 414 -3.99 -11.45 -13.29
N LEU A 415 -5.16 -10.88 -13.00
CA LEU A 415 -5.28 -9.69 -12.14
C LEU A 415 -5.70 -10.15 -10.75
N HIS A 416 -4.86 -9.87 -9.76
CA HIS A 416 -5.11 -10.14 -8.35
C HIS A 416 -5.59 -8.86 -7.70
N GLN A 417 -6.82 -8.87 -7.18
CA GLN A 417 -7.43 -7.73 -6.52
C GLN A 417 -7.80 -8.10 -5.09
N SER A 418 -7.24 -7.36 -4.14
CA SER A 418 -7.60 -7.44 -2.72
C SER A 418 -8.47 -6.24 -2.39
N PHE A 419 -9.77 -6.45 -2.22
CA PHE A 419 -10.63 -5.43 -1.61
C PHE A 419 -10.32 -5.37 -0.12
N VAL A 420 -10.16 -4.16 0.39
CA VAL A 420 -9.85 -3.91 1.79
C VAL A 420 -10.94 -3.03 2.36
N TYR A 421 -11.48 -3.43 3.51
CA TYR A 421 -12.52 -2.67 4.21
C TYR A 421 -12.28 -2.65 5.72
N ALA A 422 -12.78 -1.60 6.38
CA ALA A 422 -12.53 -1.39 7.80
C ALA A 422 -13.73 -1.80 8.66
N GLU A 423 -13.61 -2.91 9.40
CA GLU A 423 -14.54 -3.26 10.48
C GLU A 423 -14.30 -2.40 11.73
N PRO A 424 -15.34 -2.05 12.51
CA PRO A 424 -16.75 -2.36 12.29
C PRO A 424 -17.50 -1.31 11.43
N CYS A 425 -16.78 -0.35 10.83
CA CYS A 425 -17.39 0.72 10.03
C CYS A 425 -18.12 0.22 8.79
N ILE A 426 -17.61 -0.85 8.16
CA ILE A 426 -18.25 -1.55 7.06
C ILE A 426 -18.30 -3.04 7.42
N SER A 427 -19.51 -3.60 7.45
CA SER A 427 -19.75 -5.02 7.68
C SER A 427 -19.28 -5.87 6.50
N ALA A 428 -18.90 -7.12 6.78
CA ALA A 428 -18.51 -8.09 5.76
C ALA A 428 -19.56 -8.24 4.63
N HIS A 429 -20.85 -8.25 4.97
CA HIS A 429 -21.92 -8.34 3.98
C HIS A 429 -21.92 -7.14 3.00
N ARG A 430 -21.79 -5.91 3.51
CA ARG A 430 -21.74 -4.70 2.66
C ARG A 430 -20.46 -4.64 1.84
N ALA A 431 -19.33 -4.99 2.42
CA ALA A 431 -18.06 -5.07 1.70
C ALA A 431 -18.12 -6.10 0.56
N GLN A 432 -18.68 -7.28 0.82
CA GLN A 432 -18.88 -8.32 -0.19
C GLN A 432 -19.81 -7.83 -1.31
N ALA A 433 -20.91 -7.16 -0.98
CA ALA A 433 -21.82 -6.60 -1.98
C ALA A 433 -21.13 -5.55 -2.87
N MET A 434 -20.30 -4.66 -2.30
CA MET A 434 -19.50 -3.72 -3.08
C MET A 434 -18.49 -4.43 -3.98
N ALA A 435 -17.74 -5.40 -3.44
CA ALA A 435 -16.76 -6.18 -4.19
C ALA A 435 -17.40 -6.95 -5.36
N CYS A 436 -18.54 -7.62 -5.12
CA CYS A 436 -19.29 -8.32 -6.17
C CYS A 436 -19.71 -7.36 -7.28
N ARG A 437 -20.28 -6.19 -6.95
CA ARG A 437 -20.64 -5.18 -7.96
C ARG A 437 -19.45 -4.73 -8.80
N VAL A 438 -18.27 -4.55 -8.19
CA VAL A 438 -17.04 -4.24 -8.95
C VAL A 438 -16.71 -5.37 -9.90
N CYS A 439 -16.64 -6.61 -9.42
CA CYS A 439 -16.32 -7.78 -10.24
C CYS A 439 -17.32 -7.96 -11.40
N ASP A 440 -18.63 -7.88 -11.13
CA ASP A 440 -19.68 -8.04 -12.12
C ASP A 440 -19.58 -6.99 -13.23
N MET A 441 -19.35 -5.72 -12.86
CA MET A 441 -19.15 -4.65 -13.84
C MET A 441 -17.94 -4.92 -14.74
N LEU A 442 -16.82 -5.36 -14.16
CA LEU A 442 -15.60 -5.61 -14.92
C LEU A 442 -15.71 -6.84 -15.83
N MET A 443 -16.47 -7.86 -15.43
CA MET A 443 -16.69 -9.07 -16.23
C MET A 443 -17.69 -8.88 -17.38
N GLN A 444 -18.61 -7.93 -17.25
CA GLN A 444 -19.61 -7.59 -18.28
C GLN A 444 -19.11 -6.52 -19.28
N SER A 445 -17.91 -5.98 -19.07
CA SER A 445 -17.37 -4.79 -19.75
C SER A 445 -16.72 -5.06 -21.10
#